data_AF-A0A537TVP1-F1
#
_entry.id   AF-A0A537TVP1-F1
#
_cell.length_a   1.000
_cell.length_b   1.000
_cell.length_c   1.000
_cell.angle_alpha   90.00
_cell.angle_beta   90.00
_cell.angle_gamma   90.00
#
_symmetry.space_group_name_H-M   'P 1'
#
loop_
_entity.id
_entity.type
_entity.pdbx_description
1 polymer ?
#
loop_
_entity_poly.entity_id
_entity_poly.type
_entity_poly.pdbx_seq_one_letter_code
_entity_poly.pdbx_strand_id
1 'polypeptide(L)'
;MALTFLLGGARSGKSALAVRLASEWPGDAVFVVTAETRDAEMVERVERHRAERPAAWTTLEAPLDPLSSVAAADADAFLVLDCLTLWIS
;
A
#
# COMPACT_ATOMS: atom_id res chain seq x y z
N MET A 1 2.59 7.23 -17.88
CA MET A 1 2.16 6.74 -16.55
C MET A 1 1.69 5.30 -16.72
N ALA A 2 2.30 4.35 -16.03
CA ALA A 2 1.93 2.93 -16.11
C ALA A 2 1.11 2.56 -14.86
N LEU A 3 0.03 1.81 -15.03
CA LEU A 3 -0.76 1.25 -13.93
C LEU A 3 -0.58 -0.26 -13.93
N THR A 4 -0.11 -0.81 -12.81
CA THR A 4 0.05 -2.25 -12.61
C THR A 4 -1.00 -2.75 -11.63
N PHE A 5 -1.82 -3.71 -12.05
CA PHE A 5 -2.84 -4.30 -11.19
C PHE A 5 -2.45 -5.71 -10.76
N LEU A 6 -2.30 -5.92 -9.44
CA LEU A 6 -1.90 -7.19 -8.86
C LEU A 6 -3.12 -7.94 -8.33
N LEU A 7 -3.44 -9.09 -8.94
CA LEU A 7 -4.57 -9.94 -8.59
C LEU A 7 -4.12 -11.30 -8.03
N GLY A 8 -4.99 -11.95 -7.26
CA GLY A 8 -4.72 -13.24 -6.65
C GLY A 8 -5.46 -13.46 -5.32
N GLY A 9 -5.56 -14.71 -4.87
CA GLY A 9 -6.26 -15.10 -3.64
C GLY A 9 -5.61 -14.58 -2.34
N ALA A 10 -6.24 -14.87 -1.21
CA ALA A 10 -5.67 -14.56 0.11
C ALA A 10 -4.27 -15.20 0.25
N ARG A 11 -3.31 -14.46 0.82
CA ARG A 11 -1.93 -14.92 1.05
C ARG A 11 -1.13 -15.34 -0.20
N SER A 12 -1.55 -14.91 -1.39
CA SER A 12 -0.84 -15.20 -2.65
C SER A 12 0.46 -14.38 -2.88
N GLY A 13 0.89 -13.58 -1.90
CA GLY A 13 2.13 -12.79 -1.99
C GLY A 13 2.05 -11.46 -2.77
N LYS A 14 0.85 -10.95 -3.08
CA LYS A 14 0.67 -9.68 -3.83
C LYS A 14 1.32 -8.49 -3.14
N SER A 15 1.05 -8.30 -1.85
CA SER A 15 1.60 -7.18 -1.08
C SER A 15 3.14 -7.24 -1.05
N ALA A 16 3.73 -8.43 -0.90
CA ALA A 16 5.17 -8.63 -0.96
C ALA A 16 5.77 -8.36 -2.36
N LEU A 17 5.01 -8.61 -3.44
CA LEU A 17 5.41 -8.22 -4.79
C LEU A 17 5.33 -6.70 -4.97
N ALA A 18 4.26 -6.06 -4.49
CA ALA A 18 4.10 -4.59 -4.55
C ALA A 18 5.24 -3.87 -3.82
N VAL A 19 5.61 -4.34 -2.62
CA VAL A 19 6.76 -3.81 -1.87
C VAL A 19 8.05 -4.00 -2.65
N ARG A 20 8.30 -5.19 -3.24
CA ARG A 20 9.52 -5.39 -4.05
C ARG A 20 9.62 -4.43 -5.23
N LEU A 21 8.52 -4.24 -5.97
CA LEU A 21 8.47 -3.30 -7.10
C LEU A 21 8.73 -1.86 -6.65
N ALA A 22 8.14 -1.45 -5.53
CA ALA A 22 8.38 -0.12 -4.95
C ALA A 22 9.81 0.06 -4.44
N SER A 23 10.45 -0.98 -3.90
CA SER A 23 11.85 -0.94 -3.43
C SER A 23 12.88 -0.85 -4.56
N GLU A 24 12.51 -1.27 -5.78
CA GLU A 24 13.35 -1.13 -6.96
C GLU A 24 13.19 0.26 -7.62
N TRP A 25 12.22 1.06 -7.17
CA TRP A 25 12.03 2.43 -7.64
C TRP A 25 13.13 3.35 -7.09
N PRO A 26 13.81 4.15 -7.93
CA PRO A 26 14.90 5.03 -7.48
C PRO A 26 14.42 6.29 -6.73
N GLY A 27 13.13 6.62 -6.81
CA GLY A 27 12.53 7.79 -6.17
C GLY A 27 11.74 7.45 -4.91
N ASP A 28 10.90 8.40 -4.48
CA ASP A 28 10.06 8.22 -3.31
C ASP A 28 8.97 7.16 -3.55
N ALA A 29 8.60 6.45 -2.49
CA ALA A 29 7.51 5.49 -2.49
C ALA A 29 6.48 5.86 -1.43
N VAL A 30 5.21 5.81 -1.83
CA VAL A 30 4.06 6.13 -0.99
C VAL A 30 3.14 4.91 -0.92
N PHE A 31 2.87 4.45 0.29
CA PHE A 31 2.02 3.30 0.55
C PHE A 31 0.68 3.77 1.12
N VAL A 32 -0.38 3.68 0.34
CA VAL A 32 -1.75 4.03 0.71
C VAL A 32 -2.47 2.77 1.20
N VAL A 33 -2.82 2.76 2.48
CA VAL A 33 -3.54 1.67 3.13
C VAL A 33 -5.03 2.01 3.17
N THR A 34 -5.85 1.19 2.52
CA THR A 34 -7.32 1.36 2.49
C THR A 34 -8.05 0.49 3.51
N ALA A 35 -7.33 -0.40 4.18
CA ALA A 35 -7.91 -1.29 5.17
C ALA A 35 -8.16 -0.55 6.50
N GLU A 36 -9.38 -0.62 7.03
CA GLU A 36 -9.61 -0.32 8.43
C GLU A 36 -9.13 -1.49 9.29
N THR A 37 -8.15 -1.26 10.16
CA THR A 37 -7.71 -2.25 11.15
C THR A 37 -8.76 -2.41 12.24
N ARG A 38 -9.78 -3.23 11.98
CA ARG A 38 -10.88 -3.50 12.92
C ARG A 38 -10.61 -4.70 13.86
N ASP A 39 -9.52 -5.45 13.63
CA ASP A 39 -9.14 -6.63 14.41
C ASP A 39 -7.65 -6.55 14.78
N ALA A 40 -7.31 -6.99 15.99
CA ALA A 40 -5.95 -7.02 16.54
C ALA A 40 -4.99 -7.86 15.67
N GLU A 41 -5.47 -8.95 15.06
CA GLU A 41 -4.66 -9.76 14.12
C GLU A 41 -4.25 -8.94 12.88
N MET A 42 -5.15 -8.05 12.44
CA MET A 42 -4.92 -7.19 11.29
C MET A 42 -3.95 -6.06 11.62
N VAL A 43 -4.04 -5.50 12.82
CA VAL A 43 -3.10 -4.48 13.34
C VAL A 43 -1.68 -5.04 13.37
N GLU A 44 -1.47 -6.20 14.00
CA GLU A 44 -0.15 -6.81 14.13
C GLU A 44 0.47 -7.12 12.76
N ARG A 45 -0.36 -7.52 11.79
CA ARG A 45 0.09 -7.76 10.42
C ARG A 45 0.44 -6.47 9.68
N VAL A 46 -0.34 -5.40 9.86
CA VAL A 46 -0.03 -4.08 9.28
C VAL A 46 1.30 -3.57 9.85
N GLU A 47 1.52 -3.70 11.15
CA GLU A 47 2.77 -3.31 11.80
C GLU A 47 3.97 -4.11 11.29
N ARG A 48 3.84 -5.43 11.12
CA ARG A 48 4.89 -6.24 10.46
C ARG A 48 5.16 -5.78 9.03
N HIS A 49 4.12 -5.56 8.23
CA HIS A 49 4.30 -5.08 6.86
C HIS A 49 4.85 -3.65 6.81
N ARG A 50 4.63 -2.82 7.83
CA ARG A 50 5.29 -1.52 7.98
C ARG A 50 6.77 -1.69 8.28
N ALA A 51 7.13 -2.60 9.17
CA ALA A 51 8.52 -2.88 9.53
C ALA A 51 9.35 -3.45 8.38
N GLU A 52 8.71 -4.11 7.41
CA GLU A 52 9.35 -4.58 6.17
C GLU A 52 9.62 -3.46 5.15
N ARG A 53 9.09 -2.25 5.36
CA ARG A 53 9.30 -1.10 4.47
C ARG A 53 10.52 -0.29 4.91
N PRO A 54 11.30 0.24 3.96
CA PRO A 54 12.31 1.25 4.27
C PRO A 54 11.70 2.43 5.04
N ALA A 55 12.38 2.93 6.07
CA ALA A 55 11.91 4.07 6.88
C ALA A 55 11.74 5.36 6.08
N ALA A 56 12.32 5.45 4.88
CA ALA A 56 12.15 6.57 3.96
C ALA A 56 10.77 6.61 3.27
N TRP A 57 9.98 5.53 3.35
CA TRP A 57 8.68 5.48 2.68
C TRP A 57 7.61 6.21 3.48
N THR A 58 6.75 6.92 2.76
CA THR A 58 5.55 7.51 3.35
C THR A 58 4.44 6.47 3.40
N THR A 59 3.82 6.26 4.55
CA THR A 59 2.62 5.44 4.68
C THR A 59 1.43 6.33 5.02
N LEU A 60 0.37 6.25 4.22
CA LEU A 60 -0.89 6.99 4.40
C LEU A 60 -2.01 6.01 4.69
N GLU A 61 -2.74 6.21 5.78
CA GLU A 61 -3.97 5.47 6.08
C GLU A 61 -5.16 6.26 5.52
N ALA A 62 -5.83 5.69 4.52
CA ALA A 62 -6.94 6.34 3.82
C ALA A 62 -8.06 5.33 3.51
N PRO A 63 -8.79 4.86 4.55
CA PRO A 63 -9.83 3.84 4.37
C PRO A 63 -11.06 4.35 3.62
N LEU A 64 -11.39 5.63 3.74
CA LEU A 64 -12.60 6.23 3.16
C LEU A 64 -12.34 6.91 1.82
N ASP A 65 -11.26 7.69 1.75
CA ASP A 65 -10.90 8.48 0.57
C ASP A 65 -9.41 8.31 0.21
N PRO A 66 -9.02 7.17 -0.37
CA PRO A 66 -7.66 6.98 -0.85
C PRO A 66 -7.34 7.80 -2.09
N LEU A 67 -8.33 8.32 -2.80
CA LEU A 67 -8.11 9.11 -4.00
C LEU A 67 -7.50 10.47 -3.67
N SER A 68 -7.91 11.12 -2.58
CA SER A 68 -7.25 12.37 -2.13
C SER A 68 -5.80 12.14 -1.71
N SER A 69 -5.50 10.99 -1.08
CA SER A 69 -4.13 10.61 -0.73
C SER A 69 -3.26 10.35 -1.97
N VAL A 70 -3.82 9.70 -2.99
CA VAL A 70 -3.15 9.52 -4.29
C VAL A 70 -2.94 10.85 -5.00
N ALA A 71 -3.92 11.75 -4.97
CA ALA A 71 -3.84 13.05 -5.63
C ALA A 71 -2.87 14.03 -4.94
N ALA A 72 -2.63 13.86 -3.64
CA ALA A 72 -1.70 14.69 -2.87
C ALA A 72 -0.24 14.21 -2.95
N ALA A 73 0.01 13.00 -3.47
CA ALA A 73 1.35 12.47 -3.64
C ALA A 73 2.07 13.11 -4.83
N ASP A 74 3.41 13.18 -4.75
CA ASP A 74 4.22 13.66 -5.86
C ASP A 74 4.04 12.80 -7.11
N ALA A 75 3.98 13.46 -8.28
CA ALA A 75 3.69 12.80 -9.55
C ALA A 75 4.75 11.74 -9.96
N ASP A 76 5.98 11.87 -9.45
CA ASP A 76 7.11 10.96 -9.68
C ASP A 76 7.25 9.88 -8.60
N ALA A 77 6.40 9.89 -7.57
CA ALA A 77 6.42 8.90 -6.51
C ALA A 77 5.81 7.56 -6.97
N PHE A 78 6.40 6.46 -6.52
CA PHE A 78 5.82 5.13 -6.71
C PHE A 78 4.70 4.92 -5.69
N LEU A 79 3.47 4.82 -6.18
CA LEU A 79 2.28 4.64 -5.34
C LEU A 79 1.89 3.16 -5.27
N VAL A 80 1.81 2.63 -4.04
CA VAL A 80 1.17 1.35 -3.75
C VAL A 80 -0.13 1.59 -3.03
N LEU A 81 -1.22 1.04 -3.54
CA LEU A 81 -2.53 1.10 -2.90
C LEU A 81 -2.99 -0.31 -2.54
N ASP A 82 -3.11 -0.61 -1.24
CA ASP A 82 -3.40 -1.95 -0.72
C ASP A 82 -4.41 -1.91 0.46
N CYS A 83 -5.53 -2.65 0.49
CA CYS A 83 -6.08 -3.53 -0.55
C CYS A 83 -7.41 -3.00 -1.11
N LEU A 84 -7.58 -3.10 -2.43
CA LEU A 84 -8.81 -2.61 -3.09
C LEU A 84 -10.07 -3.35 -2.62
N THR A 85 -9.97 -4.64 -2.28
CA THR A 85 -11.14 -5.43 -1.89
C THR A 85 -11.80 -4.93 -0.62
N LEU A 86 -11.02 -4.44 0.35
CA LEU A 86 -11.55 -3.87 1.59
C LEU A 86 -12.06 -2.44 1.41
N TRP A 87 -11.58 -1.74 0.39
CA TRP A 87 -12.07 -0.39 0.08
C TRP A 87 -13.48 -0.42 -0.54
N ILE A 88 -13.79 -1.45 -1.32
CA ILE A 88 -15.07 -1.58 -2.03
C ILE A 88 -16.11 -2.45 -1.29
N SER A 89 -15.80 -2.92 -0.09
CA SER A 89 -16.70 -3.74 0.75
C SER A 89 -17.41 -2.91 1.80
#